data_AF-A0A1F8MUL4-F1
#
_entry.id   AF-A0A1F8MUL4-F1
#
_cell.length_a   1.000
_cell.length_b   1.000
_cell.length_c   1.000
_cell.angle_alpha   90.00
_cell.angle_beta   90.00
_cell.angle_gamma   90.00
#
_symmetry.space_group_name_H-M   'P 1'
#
loop_
_entity.id
_entity.type
_entity.pdbx_description
1 polymer ?
#
loop_
_entity_poly.entity_id
_entity_poly.type
_entity_poly.pdbx_seq_one_letter_code
_entity_poly.pdbx_strand_id
1 'polypeptide(L)'
;MEQALEFARNEALKGYVDSMRRFLDDAVEKAERLRIDISTRTKAIEQLGYEKATELALEQASDFAGQGNGRIADLYLQIAEQHASHLNDRFRDKVRDARAKLKITPPE
;
A
#
# COMPACT_ATOMS: atom_id res chain seq x y z
N MET A 1 14.36 -18.19 -0.27
CA MET A 1 13.41 -17.76 0.75
C MET A 1 13.89 -16.46 1.41
N GLU A 2 14.96 -16.48 2.20
CA GLU A 2 15.46 -15.27 2.91
C GLU A 2 15.73 -14.08 1.98
N GLN A 3 16.47 -14.30 0.88
CA GLN A 3 16.73 -13.24 -0.10
C GLN A 3 15.45 -12.67 -0.72
N ALA A 4 14.44 -13.50 -0.95
CA ALA A 4 13.15 -13.07 -1.49
C ALA A 4 12.36 -12.25 -0.47
N LEU A 5 12.39 -12.64 0.81
CA LEU A 5 11.80 -11.84 1.90
C LEU A 5 12.50 -10.48 2.06
N GLU A 6 13.81 -10.43 1.87
CA GLU A 6 14.57 -9.18 1.89
C GLU A 6 14.19 -8.26 0.72
N PHE A 7 14.11 -8.80 -0.50
CA PHE A 7 13.64 -8.02 -1.64
C PHE A 7 12.20 -7.54 -1.47
N ALA A 8 11.30 -8.42 -1.00
CA ALA A 8 9.92 -8.04 -0.69
C ALA A 8 9.87 -6.88 0.31
N ARG A 9 10.67 -6.96 1.39
CA ARG A 9 10.74 -5.89 2.38
C ARG A 9 11.28 -4.58 1.81
N ASN A 10 12.30 -4.64 0.97
CA ASN A 10 12.86 -3.45 0.32
C ASN A 10 11.87 -2.78 -0.62
N GLU A 11 11.07 -3.55 -1.35
CA GLU A 11 10.00 -3.03 -2.20
C GLU A 11 8.82 -2.50 -1.37
N ALA A 12 8.47 -3.18 -0.26
CA ALA A 12 7.47 -2.72 0.69
C ALA A 12 7.84 -1.34 1.28
N LEU A 13 9.11 -1.13 1.65
CA LEU A 13 9.60 0.15 2.16
C LEU A 13 9.45 1.30 1.15
N LYS A 14 9.43 0.98 -0.15
CA LYS A 14 9.18 1.94 -1.24
C LYS A 14 7.70 2.09 -1.59
N GLY A 15 6.82 1.30 -0.98
CA GLY A 15 5.39 1.25 -1.31
C GLY A 15 5.07 0.52 -2.63
N TYR A 16 5.99 -0.28 -3.17
CA TYR A 16 5.79 -1.01 -4.42
C TYR A 16 5.09 -2.36 -4.18
N VAL A 17 3.76 -2.31 -4.02
CA VAL A 17 2.93 -3.47 -3.64
C VAL A 17 3.05 -4.63 -4.63
N ASP A 18 3.03 -4.38 -5.94
CA ASP A 18 3.09 -5.45 -6.94
C ASP A 18 4.45 -6.17 -6.94
N SER A 19 5.55 -5.42 -6.89
CA SER A 19 6.90 -5.99 -6.79
C SER A 19 7.08 -6.75 -5.48
N MET A 20 6.66 -6.16 -4.36
CA MET A 20 6.67 -6.81 -3.05
C MET A 20 5.95 -8.15 -3.10
N ARG A 21 4.72 -8.19 -3.63
CA ARG A 21 3.92 -9.43 -3.71
C ARG A 21 4.60 -10.51 -4.52
N ARG A 22 5.17 -10.17 -5.68
CA ARG A 22 5.94 -11.14 -6.49
C ARG A 22 7.10 -11.78 -5.71
N PHE A 23 7.81 -10.99 -4.91
CA PHE A 23 8.88 -11.53 -4.06
C PHE A 23 8.36 -12.35 -2.88
N LEU A 24 7.21 -12.00 -2.31
CA LEU A 24 6.57 -12.81 -1.28
C LEU A 24 6.10 -14.16 -1.83
N ASP A 25 5.52 -14.19 -3.02
CA ASP A 25 5.10 -15.43 -3.69
C ASP A 25 6.29 -16.38 -3.89
N ASP A 26 7.43 -15.87 -4.39
CA ASP A 26 8.68 -16.65 -4.50
C ASP A 26 9.22 -17.12 -3.13
N ALA A 27 9.07 -16.30 -2.09
CA ALA A 27 9.44 -16.71 -0.73
C ALA A 27 8.54 -17.83 -0.20
N VAL A 28 7.23 -17.74 -0.42
CA VAL A 28 6.22 -18.74 -0.02
C VAL A 28 6.44 -20.06 -0.74
N GLU A 29 6.60 -20.05 -2.06
CA GLU A 29 6.86 -21.27 -2.84
C GLU A 29 8.10 -22.02 -2.34
N LYS A 30 9.17 -21.28 -2.00
CA LYS A 30 10.39 -21.86 -1.43
C LYS A 30 10.18 -22.37 -0.01
N ALA A 31 9.39 -21.68 0.81
CA ALA A 31 9.09 -22.09 2.18
C ALA A 31 8.22 -23.35 2.22
N GLU A 32 7.24 -23.48 1.33
CA GLU A 32 6.40 -24.67 1.18
C GLU A 32 7.22 -25.91 0.84
N ARG A 33 8.15 -25.80 -0.10
CA ARG A 33 9.09 -26.89 -0.46
C ARG A 33 9.92 -27.35 0.74
N LEU A 34 10.29 -26.43 1.61
CA LEU A 34 11.10 -26.70 2.80
C LEU A 34 10.27 -27.00 4.05
N ARG A 35 8.93 -26.94 3.96
CA ARG A 35 7.98 -27.06 5.08
C ARG A 35 8.29 -26.09 6.24
N ILE A 36 8.66 -24.86 5.91
CA ILE A 36 8.93 -23.78 6.86
C ILE A 36 7.73 -22.83 6.87
N ASP A 37 7.22 -22.49 8.06
CA ASP A 37 6.20 -21.45 8.20
C ASP A 37 6.83 -20.06 8.18
N ILE A 38 6.44 -19.25 7.20
CA ILE A 38 6.83 -17.84 7.07
C ILE A 38 5.63 -16.89 7.08
N SER A 39 4.44 -17.37 7.46
CA SER A 39 3.18 -16.62 7.41
C SER A 39 3.21 -15.31 8.20
N THR A 40 3.86 -15.30 9.36
CA THR A 40 4.01 -14.08 10.17
C THR A 40 4.92 -13.04 9.49
N ARG A 41 6.02 -13.49 8.86
CA ARG A 41 6.98 -12.59 8.19
C ARG A 41 6.39 -11.99 6.91
N THR A 42 5.68 -12.81 6.13
CA THR A 42 4.98 -12.38 4.92
C THR A 42 3.91 -11.34 5.23
N LYS A 43 3.03 -11.61 6.21
CA LYS A 43 2.01 -10.64 6.66
C LYS A 43 2.59 -9.32 7.12
N ALA A 44 3.69 -9.34 7.89
CA ALA A 44 4.33 -8.12 8.36
C ALA A 44 4.91 -7.28 7.19
N ILE A 45 5.46 -7.95 6.17
CA ILE A 45 5.96 -7.27 4.96
C ILE A 45 4.80 -6.71 4.13
N GLU A 46 3.72 -7.49 3.93
CA GLU A 46 2.53 -7.01 3.21
C GLU A 46 1.94 -5.77 3.89
N GLN A 47 1.76 -5.83 5.20
CA GLN A 47 1.26 -4.70 5.97
C GLN A 47 2.15 -3.47 5.76
N LEU A 48 3.47 -3.61 5.92
CA LEU A 48 4.41 -2.51 5.68
C LEU A 48 4.26 -1.90 4.27
N GLY A 49 4.14 -2.75 3.24
CA GLY A 49 4.00 -2.31 1.86
C GLY A 49 2.72 -1.53 1.61
N TYR A 50 1.59 -2.03 2.13
CA TYR A 50 0.31 -1.33 2.04
C TYR A 50 0.28 -0.03 2.83
N GLU A 51 0.90 0.01 4.02
CA GLU A 51 1.02 1.23 4.81
C GLU A 51 1.78 2.30 4.02
N LYS A 52 2.94 1.95 3.45
CA LYS A 52 3.75 2.86 2.63
C LYS A 52 3.05 3.30 1.36
N ALA A 53 2.40 2.39 0.65
CA ALA A 53 1.66 2.70 -0.56
C ALA A 53 0.47 3.63 -0.30
N THR A 54 -0.25 3.41 0.81
CA THR A 54 -1.33 4.31 1.25
C THR A 54 -0.79 5.71 1.55
N GLU A 55 0.31 5.81 2.31
CA GLU A 55 0.93 7.10 2.64
C GLU A 55 1.37 7.87 1.38
N LEU A 56 2.05 7.21 0.44
CA LEU A 56 2.47 7.81 -0.82
C LEU A 56 1.28 8.26 -1.68
N ALA A 57 0.22 7.46 -1.76
CA ALA A 57 -0.98 7.83 -2.49
C ALA A 57 -1.67 9.06 -1.87
N LEU A 58 -1.72 9.17 -0.54
CA LEU A 58 -2.25 10.35 0.13
C LEU A 58 -1.40 11.61 -0.09
N GLU A 59 -0.07 11.47 -0.11
CA GLU A 59 0.86 12.56 -0.43
C GLU A 59 0.62 13.07 -1.86
N GLN A 60 0.58 12.16 -2.84
CA GLN A 60 0.27 12.50 -4.23
C GLN A 60 -1.10 13.17 -4.38
N ALA A 61 -2.13 12.65 -3.70
CA ALA A 61 -3.45 13.28 -3.71
C ALA A 61 -3.40 14.72 -3.20
N SER A 62 -2.66 14.98 -2.12
CA SER A 62 -2.48 16.32 -1.57
C SER A 62 -1.73 17.24 -2.54
N ASP A 63 -0.66 16.75 -3.16
CA ASP A 63 0.14 17.53 -4.11
C ASP A 63 -0.67 17.93 -5.35
N PHE A 64 -1.41 16.98 -5.95
CA PHE A 64 -2.26 17.27 -7.09
C PHE A 64 -3.43 18.20 -6.74
N ALA A 65 -4.00 18.07 -5.55
CA ALA A 65 -5.03 19.00 -5.06
C ALA A 65 -4.44 20.42 -4.89
N GLY A 66 -3.23 20.55 -4.34
CA GLY A 66 -2.52 21.83 -4.21
C GLY A 66 -2.18 22.48 -5.56
N GLN A 67 -2.02 21.69 -6.62
CA GLN A 67 -1.83 22.15 -8.00
C GLN A 67 -3.17 22.47 -8.72
N GLY A 68 -4.31 22.33 -8.04
CA GLY A 68 -5.64 22.52 -8.63
C GLY A 68 -6.14 21.37 -9.49
N ASN A 69 -5.45 20.23 -9.50
CA ASN A 69 -5.82 19.04 -10.27
C ASN A 69 -6.67 18.07 -9.42
N GLY A 70 -7.91 18.48 -9.12
CA GLY A 70 -8.83 17.71 -8.28
C GLY A 70 -9.15 16.31 -8.84
N ARG A 71 -9.16 16.14 -10.16
CA ARG A 71 -9.43 14.83 -10.79
C ARG A 71 -8.31 13.83 -10.54
N ILE A 72 -7.04 14.24 -10.69
CA ILE A 72 -5.92 13.35 -10.39
C ILE A 72 -5.81 13.12 -8.89
N ALA A 73 -6.10 14.14 -8.08
CA ALA A 73 -6.13 13.98 -6.63
C ALA A 73 -7.19 12.96 -6.17
N ASP A 74 -8.40 12.94 -6.76
CA ASP A 74 -9.40 11.92 -6.46
C ASP A 74 -8.93 10.51 -6.84
N LEU A 75 -8.25 10.36 -7.98
CA LEU A 75 -7.68 9.07 -8.39
C LEU A 75 -6.70 8.53 -7.34
N TYR A 76 -5.82 9.37 -6.83
CA TYR A 76 -4.88 8.96 -5.78
C TYR A 76 -5.56 8.68 -4.44
N LEU A 77 -6.67 9.37 -4.10
CA LEU A 77 -7.49 9.01 -2.94
C LEU A 77 -8.14 7.63 -3.10
N GLN A 78 -8.63 7.29 -4.29
CA GLN A 78 -9.19 5.96 -4.57
C GLN A 78 -8.12 4.86 -4.46
N ILE A 79 -6.91 5.12 -4.95
CA ILE A 79 -5.76 4.22 -4.79
C ILE A 79 -5.41 4.04 -3.31
N ALA A 80 -5.37 5.14 -2.54
CA ALA A 80 -5.12 5.08 -1.10
C ALA A 80 -6.20 4.28 -0.36
N GLU A 81 -7.48 4.44 -0.73
CA GLU A 81 -8.61 3.67 -0.20
C GLU A 81 -8.47 2.17 -0.50
N GLN A 82 -8.11 1.83 -1.74
CA GLN A 82 -7.86 0.45 -2.13
C GLN A 82 -6.75 -0.18 -1.29
N HIS A 83 -5.63 0.51 -1.09
CA HIS A 83 -4.54 0.02 -0.24
C HIS A 83 -4.94 -0.06 1.23
N ALA A 84 -5.65 0.93 1.75
CA ALA A 84 -6.14 0.94 3.13
C ALA A 84 -7.14 -0.19 3.42
N SER A 85 -7.83 -0.73 2.40
CA SER A 85 -8.72 -1.89 2.56
C SER A 85 -7.99 -3.17 3.01
N HIS A 86 -6.68 -3.25 2.76
CA HIS A 86 -5.80 -4.33 3.21
C HIS A 86 -5.20 -4.08 4.61
N LEU A 87 -5.53 -2.94 5.23
CA LEU A 87 -5.00 -2.50 6.52
C LEU A 87 -6.10 -2.48 7.59
N ASN A 88 -5.76 -1.93 8.76
CA ASN A 88 -6.70 -1.69 9.85
C ASN A 88 -7.49 -0.37 9.67
N ASP A 89 -8.50 -0.18 10.52
CA ASP A 89 -9.42 0.96 10.45
C ASP A 89 -8.72 2.33 10.54
N ARG A 90 -7.57 2.41 11.22
CA ARG A 90 -6.79 3.65 11.32
C ARG A 90 -6.41 4.20 9.94
N PHE A 91 -6.06 3.35 8.99
CA PHE A 91 -5.70 3.81 7.64
C PHE A 91 -6.93 4.19 6.82
N ARG A 92 -8.06 3.50 7.01
CA ARG A 92 -9.34 3.90 6.42
C ARG A 92 -9.76 5.29 6.91
N ASP A 93 -9.63 5.56 8.21
CA ASP A 93 -9.92 6.86 8.80
C ASP A 93 -8.98 7.94 8.25
N LYS A 94 -7.68 7.66 8.10
CA LYS A 94 -6.73 8.59 7.45
C LYS A 94 -7.18 8.97 6.03
N VAL A 95 -7.60 7.99 5.22
CA VAL A 95 -8.06 8.25 3.85
C VAL A 95 -9.35 9.10 3.87
N ARG A 96 -10.29 8.79 4.76
CA ARG A 96 -11.52 9.57 4.93
C ARG A 96 -11.23 11.03 5.31
N ASP A 97 -10.33 11.23 6.26
CA ASP A 97 -9.91 12.56 6.72
C ASP A 97 -9.21 13.34 5.60
N ALA A 98 -8.37 12.67 4.80
CA ALA A 98 -7.73 13.30 3.64
C ALA A 98 -8.77 13.73 2.58
N ARG A 99 -9.73 12.85 2.25
CA ARG A 99 -10.82 13.17 1.31
C ARG A 99 -11.64 14.38 1.78
N ALA A 100 -11.96 14.45 3.08
CA ALA A 100 -12.68 15.58 3.66
C ALA A 100 -11.87 16.89 3.61
N LYS A 101 -10.57 16.84 3.89
CA LYS A 101 -9.68 18.02 3.89
C LYS A 101 -9.47 18.60 2.49
N LEU A 102 -9.30 17.74 1.49
CA LEU A 102 -9.02 18.17 0.13
C LEU A 102 -10.27 18.73 -0.59
N LYS A 103 -11.45 18.65 0.02
CA LYS A 103 -12.74 19.13 -0.53
C LYS A 103 -13.00 18.64 -1.96
N ILE A 104 -12.51 17.45 -2.29
CA ILE A 104 -12.68 16.85 -3.60
C ILE A 104 -14.08 16.24 -3.64
N THR A 105 -15.01 16.94 -4.28
CA THR A 105 -16.34 16.40 -4.59
C THR A 105 -16.17 15.32 -5.66
N PRO A 106 -16.70 14.10 -5.46
CA PRO A 106 -16.72 13.12 -6.53
C PRO A 106 -17.47 13.69 -7.75
N PRO A 107 -17.05 13.35 -8.99
CA PRO A 107 -17.76 13.80 -10.18
C PRO A 107 -19.20 13.24 -10.17
N GLU A 108 -20.16 14.11 -10.48
CA GLU A 108 -21.59 13.78 -10.67
C GLU A 108 -21.83 12.84 -11.86
#